data_AF-A0AAJ6YTH9-F1
#
_entry.id   AF-A0AAJ6YTH9-F1
#
_cell.length_a   1.000
_cell.length_b   1.000
_cell.length_c   1.000
_cell.angle_alpha   90.00
_cell.angle_beta   90.00
_cell.angle_gamma   90.00
#
_symmetry.space_group_name_H-M   'P 1'
#
loop_
_entity.id
_entity.type
_entity.pdbx_description
1 polymer ?
#
loop_
_entity_poly.entity_id
_entity_poly.type
_entity_poly.pdbx_seq_one_letter_code
_entity_poly.pdbx_strand_id
1 'polypeptide(L)'
;MAITLSTDNKLEYRFYPVNGRQIQFRIKAPNDAHIALTTGPNESDPMWEVFIGGWNNSKSVVRKNRTKPDVIEVNTPNILSADELRGFWIRWNDGEITVGMEGEQSSFLSYTDPEPFEITHFGVCTGWGASGEWLIEDATVAAPTPSAPDDQLSSIIWSDVKGGVLPPGAVVGGEDDEPLYIGRANHEGALLPGKVKFSHGVCYVAWGGLEHTKTEYQVLCNCSPMWMPVSGNNIPPNALPAGQTEDGEPLFVGRINHQNTLTLGKVHPSHGCLYIPFGGEEIPFNDYEILIN
;
A
#
# COMPACT_ATOMS: atom_id res chain seq x y z
N MET A 1 -8.95 -2.22 11.81
CA MET A 1 -9.46 -3.53 12.25
C MET A 1 -8.29 -4.44 12.60
N ALA A 2 -8.37 -5.23 13.67
CA ALA A 2 -7.30 -6.14 14.05
C ALA A 2 -7.62 -7.57 13.59
N ILE A 3 -6.63 -8.27 13.07
CA ILE A 3 -6.76 -9.65 12.60
C ILE A 3 -6.29 -10.56 13.72
N THR A 4 -7.14 -11.50 14.12
CA THR A 4 -6.79 -12.53 15.10
C THR A 4 -6.27 -13.76 14.38
N LEU A 5 -5.07 -14.20 14.73
CA LEU A 5 -4.43 -15.39 14.16
C LEU A 5 -4.02 -16.34 15.29
N SER A 6 -3.95 -17.63 14.99
CA SER A 6 -3.34 -18.63 15.87
C SER A 6 -2.27 -19.40 15.12
N THR A 7 -1.16 -19.69 15.80
CA THR A 7 -0.06 -20.50 15.26
C THR A 7 0.13 -21.74 16.12
N ASP A 8 0.25 -22.89 15.47
CA ASP A 8 0.47 -24.16 16.12
C ASP A 8 1.95 -24.33 16.52
N ASN A 9 2.25 -25.37 17.28
CA ASN A 9 3.63 -25.78 17.59
C ASN A 9 4.31 -26.41 16.36
N LYS A 10 4.56 -25.59 15.35
CA LYS A 10 5.21 -25.97 14.10
C LYS A 10 5.81 -24.74 13.43
N LEU A 11 7.03 -24.90 12.93
CA LEU A 11 7.72 -23.90 12.12
C LEU A 11 7.11 -23.84 10.71
N GLU A 12 5.92 -23.26 10.60
CA GLU A 12 5.23 -23.06 9.33
C GLU A 12 4.67 -21.63 9.30
N TYR A 13 5.29 -20.78 8.49
CA TYR A 13 4.89 -19.40 8.36
C TYR A 13 3.54 -19.29 7.64
N ARG A 14 2.66 -18.46 8.20
CA ARG A 14 1.48 -17.96 7.49
C ARG A 14 1.76 -16.55 7.04
N PHE A 15 1.82 -16.35 5.73
CA PHE A 15 2.14 -15.06 5.11
C PHE A 15 0.90 -14.20 4.88
N TYR A 16 1.07 -12.92 5.11
CA TYR A 16 0.07 -11.88 4.91
C TYR A 16 0.76 -10.69 4.22
N PRO A 17 0.05 -9.99 3.32
CA PRO A 17 0.58 -8.75 2.75
C PRO A 17 0.74 -7.71 3.86
N VAL A 18 1.78 -6.89 3.77
CA VAL A 18 1.93 -5.68 4.58
C VAL A 18 1.87 -4.47 3.68
N ASN A 19 0.98 -3.55 4.04
CA ASN A 19 0.87 -2.24 3.41
C ASN A 19 1.59 -1.22 4.29
N GLY A 20 2.77 -0.79 3.84
CA GLY A 20 3.61 0.19 4.53
C GLY A 20 4.92 -0.39 5.05
N ARG A 21 5.58 0.40 5.90
CA ARG A 21 6.93 0.14 6.40
C ARG A 21 6.97 -0.31 7.86
N GLN A 22 5.85 -0.82 8.35
CA GLN A 22 5.74 -1.32 9.71
C GLN A 22 4.66 -2.39 9.85
N ILE A 23 4.83 -3.25 10.84
CA ILE A 23 3.77 -4.09 11.40
C ILE A 23 3.67 -3.82 12.89
N GLN A 24 2.44 -3.76 13.38
CA GLN A 24 2.13 -3.69 14.80
C GLN A 24 1.29 -4.90 15.17
N PHE A 25 1.72 -5.62 16.19
CA PHE A 25 1.05 -6.84 16.61
C PHE A 25 1.15 -7.07 18.10
N ARG A 26 0.20 -7.81 18.65
CA ARG A 26 0.30 -8.40 19.99
C ARG A 26 0.36 -9.91 19.87
N ILE A 27 1.13 -10.56 20.73
CA ILE A 27 1.24 -12.01 20.79
C ILE A 27 1.20 -12.50 22.23
N LYS A 28 0.50 -13.62 22.46
CA LYS A 28 0.55 -14.42 23.68
C LYS A 28 1.18 -15.77 23.34
N ALA A 29 2.40 -15.99 23.82
CA ALA A 29 3.18 -17.20 23.61
C ALA A 29 4.27 -17.31 24.68
N PRO A 30 4.66 -18.53 25.13
CA PRO A 30 5.71 -18.69 26.14
C PRO A 30 7.11 -18.32 25.63
N ASN A 31 7.38 -18.49 24.34
CA ASN A 31 8.66 -18.25 23.68
C ASN A 31 8.50 -18.30 22.13
N ASP A 32 9.58 -17.97 21.44
CA ASP A 32 9.82 -18.24 20.02
C ASP A 32 8.73 -17.69 19.07
N ALA A 33 8.45 -16.39 19.16
CA ALA A 33 7.67 -15.67 18.16
C ALA A 33 8.56 -15.38 16.94
N HIS A 34 8.19 -15.92 15.78
CA HIS A 34 8.96 -15.76 14.54
C HIS A 34 8.18 -14.92 13.55
N ILE A 35 8.85 -13.91 13.00
CA ILE A 35 8.31 -13.03 11.99
C ILE A 35 9.25 -13.03 10.79
N ALA A 36 8.75 -13.52 9.66
CA ALA A 36 9.41 -13.41 8.36
C ALA A 36 9.03 -12.09 7.69
N LEU A 37 9.96 -11.42 7.02
CA LEU A 37 9.71 -10.28 6.13
C LEU A 37 10.25 -10.65 4.75
N THR A 38 9.38 -10.70 3.75
CA THR A 38 9.67 -11.24 2.41
C THR A 38 9.18 -10.30 1.30
N THR A 39 9.70 -10.52 0.10
CA THR A 39 9.28 -9.84 -1.13
C THR A 39 8.00 -10.43 -1.74
N GLY A 40 7.45 -11.51 -1.16
CA GLY A 40 6.27 -12.21 -1.67
C GLY A 40 5.60 -13.12 -0.65
N PRO A 41 4.49 -13.80 -1.01
CA PRO A 41 3.62 -14.52 -0.07
C PRO A 41 4.17 -15.88 0.39
N ASN A 42 5.46 -16.14 0.24
CA ASN A 42 6.11 -17.40 0.59
C ASN A 42 7.49 -17.14 1.19
N GLU A 43 8.09 -18.16 1.80
CA GLU A 43 9.51 -18.17 2.14
C GLU A 43 10.34 -18.07 0.86
N SER A 44 11.08 -16.97 0.68
CA SER A 44 11.91 -16.72 -0.51
C SER A 44 13.06 -15.79 -0.16
N ASP A 45 14.23 -16.00 -0.75
CA ASP A 45 15.31 -15.03 -0.66
C ASP A 45 15.06 -13.85 -1.63
N PRO A 46 15.34 -12.59 -1.24
CA PRO A 46 15.84 -12.20 0.06
C PRO A 46 14.74 -12.18 1.15
N MET A 47 15.09 -12.61 2.36
CA MET A 47 14.19 -12.72 3.51
C MET A 47 14.88 -12.28 4.79
N TRP A 48 14.15 -11.56 5.63
CA TRP A 48 14.52 -11.28 7.01
C TRP A 48 13.69 -12.12 7.96
N GLU A 49 14.34 -12.69 8.97
CA GLU A 49 13.66 -13.36 10.07
C GLU A 49 13.94 -12.60 11.36
N VAL A 50 12.88 -12.13 12.01
CA VAL A 50 12.91 -11.55 13.35
C VAL A 50 12.40 -12.60 14.33
N PHE A 51 13.23 -12.96 15.29
CA PHE A 51 12.87 -13.85 16.39
C PHE A 51 12.73 -13.01 17.65
N ILE A 52 11.57 -13.07 18.31
CA ILE A 52 11.33 -12.42 19.59
C ILE A 52 11.14 -13.51 20.64
N GLY A 53 11.86 -13.39 21.76
CA GLY A 53 11.77 -14.36 22.85
C GLY A 53 12.24 -15.77 22.47
N GLY A 54 13.26 -15.87 21.61
CA GLY A 54 13.88 -17.15 21.28
C GLY A 54 14.76 -17.71 22.40
N TRP A 55 15.21 -18.95 22.21
CA TRP A 55 16.02 -19.71 23.20
C TRP A 55 15.39 -19.68 24.58
N ASN A 56 14.15 -20.17 24.66
CA ASN A 56 13.35 -20.17 25.89
C ASN A 56 13.16 -18.75 26.45
N ASN A 57 12.74 -17.81 25.59
CA ASN A 57 12.40 -16.44 25.96
C ASN A 57 13.56 -15.65 26.59
N SER A 58 14.79 -15.90 26.12
CA SER A 58 16.00 -15.24 26.66
C SER A 58 16.56 -14.16 25.74
N LYS A 59 16.32 -14.27 24.43
CA LYS A 59 16.91 -13.34 23.44
C LYS A 59 16.07 -13.13 22.19
N SER A 60 16.33 -12.03 21.49
CA SER A 60 15.75 -11.69 20.21
C SER A 60 16.86 -11.54 19.18
N VAL A 61 16.64 -12.03 17.95
CA VAL A 61 17.65 -11.98 16.88
C VAL A 61 17.03 -11.58 15.55
N VAL A 62 17.84 -11.03 14.65
CA VAL A 62 17.49 -10.90 13.23
C VAL A 62 18.44 -11.73 12.37
N ARG A 63 17.91 -12.40 11.35
CA ARG A 63 18.68 -13.27 10.44
C ARG A 63 18.32 -13.01 8.98
N LYS A 64 19.32 -12.99 8.10
CA LYS A 64 19.12 -12.89 6.63
C LYS A 64 19.08 -14.29 6.01
N ASN A 65 18.12 -14.53 5.13
CA ASN A 65 18.03 -15.70 4.23
C ASN A 65 18.20 -17.05 4.94
N ARG A 66 17.74 -17.16 6.20
CA ARG A 66 17.88 -18.38 7.02
C ARG A 66 19.33 -18.86 7.18
N THR A 67 20.31 -17.99 6.95
CA THR A 67 21.74 -18.31 7.03
C THR A 67 22.31 -17.91 8.39
N LYS A 68 23.28 -18.69 8.90
CA LYS A 68 24.07 -18.33 10.08
C LYS A 68 25.38 -17.65 9.64
N PRO A 69 25.92 -16.71 10.42
CA PRO A 69 25.44 -16.23 11.72
C PRO A 69 24.21 -15.32 11.64
N ASP A 70 23.48 -15.17 12.76
CA ASP A 70 22.45 -14.12 12.86
C ASP A 70 23.12 -12.74 12.74
N VAL A 71 22.45 -11.76 12.10
CA VAL A 71 23.06 -10.45 11.83
C VAL A 71 23.10 -9.57 13.08
N ILE A 72 22.19 -9.80 14.03
CA ILE A 72 22.20 -9.18 15.35
C ILE A 72 21.49 -10.08 16.37
N GLU A 73 21.97 -10.03 17.61
CA GLU A 73 21.42 -10.73 18.77
C GLU A 73 21.37 -9.79 19.97
N VAL A 74 20.23 -9.76 20.67
CA VAL A 74 20.00 -8.94 21.86
C VAL A 74 19.37 -9.78 22.96
N ASN A 75 19.89 -9.67 24.19
CA ASN A 75 19.28 -10.31 25.36
C ASN A 75 17.95 -9.62 25.72
N THR A 76 16.86 -10.38 25.72
CA THR A 76 15.49 -9.92 25.96
C THR A 76 14.75 -10.90 26.87
N PRO A 77 15.25 -11.12 28.10
CA PRO A 77 14.71 -12.13 28.99
C PRO A 77 13.25 -11.84 29.37
N ASN A 78 12.40 -12.85 29.25
CA ASN A 78 10.98 -12.80 29.55
C ASN A 78 10.22 -11.75 28.74
N ILE A 79 10.61 -11.50 27.48
CA ILE A 79 9.94 -10.50 26.64
C ILE A 79 8.54 -10.97 26.20
N LEU A 80 8.35 -12.25 25.94
CA LEU A 80 7.05 -12.88 25.68
C LEU A 80 6.38 -13.39 26.97
N SER A 81 5.07 -13.68 26.91
CA SER A 81 4.31 -14.24 28.04
C SER A 81 3.29 -15.28 27.57
N ALA A 82 3.18 -16.37 28.32
CA ALA A 82 2.15 -17.40 28.11
C ALA A 82 0.77 -16.99 28.64
N ASP A 83 0.71 -15.98 29.51
CA ASP A 83 -0.50 -15.62 30.25
C ASP A 83 -1.22 -14.40 29.67
N GLU A 84 -0.49 -13.50 28.99
CA GLU A 84 -1.01 -12.23 28.49
C GLU A 84 -0.50 -11.90 27.07
N LEU A 85 -1.28 -11.09 26.35
CA LEU A 85 -0.87 -10.51 25.07
C LEU A 85 0.14 -9.39 25.31
N ARG A 86 1.29 -9.46 24.64
CA ARG A 86 2.29 -8.39 24.64
C ARG A 86 2.47 -7.83 23.25
N GLY A 87 2.50 -6.50 23.18
CA GLY A 87 2.56 -5.75 21.94
C GLY A 87 3.98 -5.43 21.49
N PHE A 88 4.18 -5.48 20.19
CA PHE A 88 5.44 -5.21 19.52
C PHE A 88 5.18 -4.47 18.20
N TRP A 89 6.21 -3.78 17.74
CA TRP A 89 6.26 -3.24 16.39
C TRP A 89 7.57 -3.64 15.73
N ILE A 90 7.51 -3.88 14.42
CA ILE A 90 8.69 -4.03 13.56
C ILE A 90 8.55 -2.97 12.47
N ARG A 91 9.60 -2.18 12.24
CA ARG A 91 9.65 -1.11 11.24
C ARG A 91 10.85 -1.29 10.33
N TRP A 92 10.70 -0.96 9.05
CA TRP A 92 11.79 -0.96 8.08
C TRP A 92 11.76 0.32 7.25
N ASN A 93 12.70 1.23 7.49
CA ASN A 93 12.83 2.48 6.73
C ASN A 93 14.28 2.66 6.33
N ASP A 94 14.51 3.12 5.10
CA ASP A 94 15.84 3.49 4.60
C ASP A 94 16.92 2.41 4.81
N GLY A 95 16.50 1.14 4.68
CA GLY A 95 17.35 -0.03 4.87
C GLY A 95 17.59 -0.45 6.32
N GLU A 96 17.03 0.25 7.31
CA GLU A 96 17.14 -0.10 8.73
C GLU A 96 15.90 -0.86 9.23
N ILE A 97 16.11 -2.04 9.81
CA ILE A 97 15.08 -2.85 10.50
C ILE A 97 15.18 -2.58 11.99
N THR A 98 14.09 -2.10 12.58
CA THR A 98 13.97 -1.84 14.01
C THR A 98 12.82 -2.63 14.63
N VAL A 99 13.01 -3.07 15.87
CA VAL A 99 12.02 -3.82 16.64
C VAL A 99 11.89 -3.20 18.03
N GLY A 100 10.67 -2.95 18.46
CA GLY A 100 10.38 -2.36 19.78
C GLY A 100 9.08 -2.87 20.38
N MET A 101 8.83 -2.46 21.63
CA MET A 101 7.62 -2.81 22.36
C MET A 101 6.52 -1.79 22.10
N GLU A 102 5.27 -2.25 22.10
CA GLU A 102 4.11 -1.38 21.99
C GLU A 102 4.10 -0.34 23.13
N GLY A 103 3.84 0.92 22.78
CA GLY A 103 3.88 2.04 23.72
C GLY A 103 5.28 2.61 23.97
N GLU A 104 6.34 1.94 23.52
CA GLU A 104 7.71 2.44 23.59
C GLU A 104 8.16 3.02 22.24
N GLN A 105 8.83 4.18 22.28
CA GLN A 105 9.44 4.77 21.09
C GLN A 105 10.80 4.15 20.76
N SER A 106 11.51 3.63 21.75
CA SER A 106 12.83 3.04 21.59
C SER A 106 12.74 1.60 21.05
N SER A 107 13.58 1.29 20.07
CA SER A 107 13.80 -0.09 19.64
C SER A 107 14.74 -0.81 20.60
N PHE A 108 14.44 -2.07 20.94
CA PHE A 108 15.39 -2.94 21.62
C PHE A 108 16.33 -3.65 20.62
N LEU A 109 16.00 -3.66 19.32
CA LEU A 109 16.82 -4.24 18.26
C LEU A 109 16.81 -3.29 17.05
N SER A 110 17.98 -2.98 16.51
CA SER A 110 18.14 -2.24 15.25
C SER A 110 19.27 -2.83 14.40
N TYR A 111 19.05 -2.92 13.09
CA TYR A 111 20.06 -3.35 12.13
C TYR A 111 19.89 -2.64 10.77
N THR A 112 20.97 -2.08 10.23
CA THR A 112 20.99 -1.48 8.88
C THR A 112 21.48 -2.50 7.85
N ASP A 113 20.63 -2.82 6.87
CA ASP A 113 20.95 -3.68 5.74
C ASP A 113 21.83 -2.94 4.71
N PRO A 114 23.03 -3.45 4.38
CA PRO A 114 23.82 -2.88 3.30
C PRO A 114 23.19 -3.08 1.90
N GLU A 115 22.29 -4.05 1.74
CA GLU A 115 21.62 -4.37 0.48
C GLU A 115 20.12 -4.55 0.71
N PRO A 116 19.39 -3.44 0.97
CA PRO A 116 17.98 -3.50 1.33
C PRO A 116 17.12 -3.96 0.16
N PHE A 117 16.03 -4.65 0.49
CA PHE A 117 15.01 -5.08 -0.45
C PHE A 117 13.62 -4.66 0.02
N GLU A 118 12.69 -4.63 -0.92
CA GLU A 118 11.31 -4.25 -0.63
C GLU A 118 10.57 -5.39 0.09
N ILE A 119 10.08 -5.10 1.29
CA ILE A 119 9.24 -6.04 2.05
C ILE A 119 7.79 -5.75 1.69
N THR A 120 7.12 -6.76 1.12
CA THR A 120 5.72 -6.69 0.71
C THR A 120 4.83 -7.62 1.54
N HIS A 121 5.42 -8.61 2.19
CA HIS A 121 4.72 -9.58 3.01
C HIS A 121 5.45 -9.80 4.33
N PHE A 122 4.66 -10.15 5.35
CA PHE A 122 5.19 -10.69 6.59
C PHE A 122 4.59 -12.08 6.84
N GLY A 123 5.40 -12.99 7.36
CA GLY A 123 4.97 -14.30 7.81
C GLY A 123 5.01 -14.38 9.32
N VAL A 124 4.02 -14.99 9.97
CA VAL A 124 4.08 -15.29 11.40
C VAL A 124 4.04 -16.79 11.66
N CYS A 125 4.86 -17.25 12.60
CA CYS A 125 4.74 -18.58 13.21
C CYS A 125 5.28 -18.57 14.65
N THR A 126 5.01 -19.65 15.38
CA THR A 126 5.67 -19.94 16.65
C THR A 126 6.62 -21.12 16.47
N GLY A 127 7.81 -21.01 17.07
CA GLY A 127 8.85 -22.03 17.00
C GLY A 127 8.56 -23.29 17.81
N TRP A 128 9.55 -24.18 17.88
CA TRP A 128 9.43 -25.48 18.56
C TRP A 128 9.13 -25.33 20.05
N GLY A 129 8.00 -25.88 20.47
CA GLY A 129 7.55 -25.91 21.86
C GLY A 129 6.56 -24.82 22.23
N ALA A 130 6.17 -23.95 21.29
CA ALA A 130 5.23 -22.85 21.54
C ALA A 130 4.06 -22.85 20.55
N SER A 131 2.88 -22.47 21.04
CA SER A 131 1.77 -22.01 20.22
C SER A 131 1.51 -20.55 20.54
N GLY A 132 0.97 -19.80 19.59
CA GLY A 132 0.79 -18.35 19.71
C GLY A 132 -0.61 -17.91 19.36
N GLU A 133 -1.17 -17.01 20.16
CA GLU A 133 -2.34 -16.21 19.80
C GLU A 133 -1.86 -14.82 19.41
N TRP A 134 -2.19 -14.37 18.20
CA TRP A 134 -1.71 -13.11 17.63
C TRP A 134 -2.88 -12.18 17.33
N LEU A 135 -2.66 -10.90 17.57
CA LEU A 135 -3.52 -9.80 17.12
C LEU A 135 -2.66 -8.87 16.26
N ILE A 136 -2.88 -8.87 14.95
CA ILE A 136 -2.20 -7.95 14.05
C ILE A 136 -3.07 -6.71 13.88
N GLU A 137 -2.55 -5.53 14.19
CA GLU A 137 -3.28 -4.26 14.00
C GLU A 137 -3.13 -3.78 12.55
N ASP A 138 -4.26 -3.40 11.94
CA ASP A 138 -4.47 -3.11 10.51
C ASP A 138 -3.26 -2.53 9.74
N ALA A 139 -2.55 -3.39 9.03
CA ALA A 139 -2.18 -3.16 7.64
C ALA A 139 -3.15 -4.02 6.82
N THR A 140 -3.91 -3.40 5.91
CA THR A 140 -5.08 -3.99 5.24
C THR A 140 -4.79 -5.34 4.55
N VAL A 141 -5.15 -6.46 5.20
CA VAL A 141 -5.03 -7.80 4.64
C VAL A 141 -6.15 -8.06 3.64
N ALA A 142 -5.81 -8.11 2.35
CA ALA A 142 -6.69 -8.64 1.31
C ALA A 142 -6.53 -10.17 1.19
N ALA A 143 -7.66 -10.86 1.02
CA ALA A 143 -7.79 -12.32 0.86
C ALA A 143 -7.18 -12.83 -0.47
N PRO A 144 -6.91 -14.14 -0.63
CA PRO A 144 -6.06 -14.67 -1.70
C PRO A 144 -6.80 -14.99 -3.01
N THR A 145 -6.06 -14.95 -4.12
CA THR A 145 -6.04 -15.79 -5.36
C THR A 145 -6.06 -15.00 -6.69
N PRO A 146 -5.53 -15.54 -7.83
CA PRO A 146 -4.15 -16.01 -8.04
C PRO A 146 -3.53 -15.57 -9.41
N SER A 147 -2.19 -15.67 -9.50
CA SER A 147 -1.38 -15.94 -10.71
C SER A 147 -0.96 -14.79 -11.68
N ALA A 148 0.16 -14.11 -11.33
CA ALA A 148 1.39 -13.72 -12.09
C ALA A 148 1.38 -13.44 -13.63
N PRO A 149 2.41 -12.76 -14.22
CA PRO A 149 3.67 -12.19 -13.69
C PRO A 149 3.64 -10.64 -13.83
N ASP A 150 4.59 -9.81 -13.41
CA ASP A 150 6.04 -9.90 -13.33
C ASP A 150 6.50 -8.69 -12.48
N ASP A 151 7.70 -8.84 -11.95
CA ASP A 151 8.57 -7.85 -11.35
C ASP A 151 8.41 -6.42 -11.93
N GLN A 152 7.83 -5.48 -11.17
CA GLN A 152 8.23 -4.07 -11.22
C GLN A 152 8.08 -3.49 -9.82
N LEU A 153 9.16 -2.85 -9.36
CA LEU A 153 9.11 -1.79 -8.34
C LEU A 153 7.75 -1.08 -8.40
N SER A 154 7.15 -0.71 -7.26
CA SER A 154 5.98 0.17 -7.24
C SER A 154 6.33 1.60 -7.69
N SER A 155 7.02 1.75 -8.83
CA SER A 155 6.91 2.93 -9.65
C SER A 155 5.49 2.93 -10.19
N ILE A 156 4.73 3.89 -9.73
CA ILE A 156 3.51 4.35 -10.37
C ILE A 156 3.79 4.51 -11.86
N ILE A 157 3.08 3.78 -12.71
CA ILE A 157 3.27 3.81 -14.17
C ILE A 157 2.00 4.31 -14.83
N TRP A 158 2.17 5.20 -15.79
CA TRP A 158 1.12 5.58 -16.72
C TRP A 158 1.28 4.76 -17.99
N SER A 159 0.35 3.83 -18.22
CA SER A 159 0.40 2.88 -19.33
C SER A 159 -0.59 3.26 -20.43
N ASP A 160 -0.14 3.33 -21.68
CA ASP A 160 -1.03 3.54 -22.83
C ASP A 160 -1.98 2.37 -23.00
N VAL A 161 -3.27 2.64 -23.18
CA VAL A 161 -4.26 1.60 -23.47
C VAL A 161 -4.28 1.34 -24.99
N LYS A 162 -3.99 0.09 -25.38
CA LYS A 162 -3.96 -0.34 -26.79
C LYS A 162 -4.96 -1.46 -27.03
N GLY A 163 -5.73 -1.36 -28.12
CA GLY A 163 -6.63 -2.43 -28.57
C GLY A 163 -7.82 -2.69 -27.65
N GLY A 164 -8.21 -1.73 -26.80
CA GLY A 164 -9.36 -1.87 -25.90
C GLY A 164 -9.15 -2.85 -24.75
N VAL A 165 -7.89 -3.14 -24.38
CA VAL A 165 -7.54 -4.00 -23.25
C VAL A 165 -6.91 -3.16 -22.14
N LEU A 166 -7.44 -3.27 -20.92
CA LEU A 166 -6.83 -2.64 -19.75
C LEU A 166 -5.51 -3.34 -19.40
N PRO A 167 -4.43 -2.59 -19.17
CA PRO A 167 -3.18 -3.15 -18.69
C PRO A 167 -3.34 -3.77 -17.29
N PRO A 168 -2.55 -4.81 -16.95
CA PRO A 168 -2.47 -5.34 -15.60
C PRO A 168 -2.17 -4.25 -14.57
N GLY A 169 -2.75 -4.37 -13.38
CA GLY A 169 -2.54 -3.41 -12.30
C GLY A 169 -3.20 -2.04 -12.49
N ALA A 170 -4.11 -1.90 -13.46
CA ALA A 170 -4.91 -0.67 -13.65
C ALA A 170 -5.68 -0.32 -12.37
N VAL A 171 -5.60 0.96 -11.99
CA VAL A 171 -6.07 1.44 -10.69
C VAL A 171 -7.51 1.93 -10.80
N VAL A 172 -8.38 1.35 -9.99
CA VAL A 172 -9.77 1.78 -9.83
C VAL A 172 -9.81 3.04 -8.98
N GLY A 173 -10.40 4.11 -9.50
CA GLY A 173 -10.57 5.38 -8.79
C GLY A 173 -12.01 5.69 -8.39
N GLY A 174 -12.97 4.97 -8.98
CA GLY A 174 -14.40 5.22 -8.78
C GLY A 174 -15.28 4.08 -9.30
N GLU A 175 -16.58 4.31 -9.30
CA GLU A 175 -17.61 3.34 -9.69
C GLU A 175 -18.84 4.05 -10.26
N ASP A 176 -19.30 3.59 -11.44
CA ASP A 176 -20.49 4.08 -12.17
C ASP A 176 -21.08 2.93 -13.01
N ASP A 177 -21.93 2.11 -12.40
CA ASP A 177 -22.45 0.81 -12.88
C ASP A 177 -21.37 -0.26 -13.19
N GLU A 178 -20.14 0.17 -13.40
CA GLU A 178 -18.90 -0.59 -13.53
C GLU A 178 -17.74 0.18 -12.88
N PRO A 179 -16.58 -0.47 -12.62
CA PRO A 179 -15.40 0.22 -12.13
C PRO A 179 -14.93 1.34 -13.08
N LEU A 180 -14.66 2.52 -12.52
CA LEU A 180 -14.00 3.62 -13.22
C LEU A 180 -12.51 3.61 -12.90
N TYR A 181 -11.68 3.64 -13.94
CA TYR A 181 -10.23 3.64 -13.79
C TYR A 181 -9.67 5.05 -13.88
N ILE A 182 -8.53 5.25 -13.22
CA ILE A 182 -7.81 6.53 -13.25
C ILE A 182 -7.08 6.65 -14.58
N GLY A 183 -7.50 7.61 -15.40
CA GLY A 183 -6.88 7.86 -16.70
C GLY A 183 -6.35 9.28 -16.83
N ARG A 184 -5.57 9.49 -17.88
CA ARG A 184 -5.20 10.81 -18.37
C ARG A 184 -5.08 10.83 -19.88
N ALA A 185 -5.36 11.98 -20.49
CA ALA A 185 -5.27 12.14 -21.94
C ALA A 185 -4.87 13.56 -22.33
N ASN A 186 -4.23 13.71 -23.49
CA ASN A 186 -3.88 15.01 -24.04
C ASN A 186 -5.11 15.69 -24.66
N HIS A 187 -5.34 16.96 -24.33
CA HIS A 187 -6.41 17.78 -24.90
C HIS A 187 -5.98 19.25 -24.90
N GLU A 188 -6.07 19.92 -26.06
CA GLU A 188 -5.73 21.36 -26.23
C GLU A 188 -4.36 21.79 -25.66
N GLY A 189 -3.36 20.90 -25.70
CA GLY A 189 -2.00 21.19 -25.19
C GLY A 189 -1.79 20.87 -23.72
N ALA A 190 -2.85 20.49 -22.99
CA ALA A 190 -2.79 20.02 -21.61
C ALA A 190 -2.82 18.49 -21.53
N LEU A 191 -2.25 17.94 -20.46
CA LEU A 191 -2.40 16.54 -20.08
C LEU A 191 -3.39 16.46 -18.92
N LEU A 192 -4.59 15.96 -19.19
CA LEU A 192 -5.72 16.07 -18.26
C LEU A 192 -6.03 14.73 -17.60
N PRO A 193 -6.09 14.67 -16.26
CA PRO A 193 -6.65 13.54 -15.53
C PRO A 193 -8.15 13.39 -15.78
N GLY A 194 -8.65 12.16 -15.78
CA GLY A 194 -10.05 11.85 -16.09
C GLY A 194 -10.45 10.44 -15.69
N LYS A 195 -11.69 10.08 -16.02
CA LYS A 195 -12.29 8.77 -15.74
C LYS A 195 -12.24 7.88 -16.98
N VAL A 196 -11.84 6.63 -16.81
CA VAL A 196 -11.88 5.61 -17.87
C VAL A 196 -13.02 4.66 -17.58
N LYS A 197 -13.96 4.57 -18.53
CA LYS A 197 -15.06 3.60 -18.50
C LYS A 197 -14.74 2.49 -19.49
N PHE A 198 -14.38 1.32 -18.97
CA PHE A 198 -13.78 0.26 -19.78
C PHE A 198 -14.71 -0.26 -20.86
N SER A 199 -16.00 -0.47 -20.54
CA SER A 199 -16.99 -0.91 -21.52
C SER A 199 -17.17 0.04 -22.70
N HIS A 200 -16.91 1.34 -22.50
CA HIS A 200 -16.96 2.35 -23.56
C HIS A 200 -15.64 2.46 -24.34
N GLY A 201 -14.53 1.96 -23.78
CA GLY A 201 -13.21 2.00 -24.40
C GLY A 201 -12.59 3.41 -24.47
N VAL A 202 -13.03 4.35 -23.63
CA VAL A 202 -12.63 5.76 -23.69
C VAL A 202 -12.25 6.32 -22.32
N CYS A 203 -11.42 7.36 -22.32
CA CYS A 203 -11.19 8.25 -21.20
C CYS A 203 -12.00 9.53 -21.38
N TYR A 204 -12.76 9.92 -20.37
CA TYR A 204 -13.46 11.20 -20.32
C TYR A 204 -12.63 12.19 -19.51
N VAL A 205 -12.34 13.35 -20.10
CA VAL A 205 -11.60 14.45 -19.46
C VAL A 205 -12.45 15.72 -19.46
N ALA A 206 -12.31 16.52 -18.40
CA ALA A 206 -13.02 17.79 -18.27
C ALA A 206 -12.16 18.94 -18.81
N TRP A 207 -12.69 19.76 -19.72
CA TRP A 207 -12.01 20.96 -20.22
C TRP A 207 -12.98 21.96 -20.85
N GLY A 208 -12.80 23.25 -20.55
CA GLY A 208 -13.53 24.34 -21.20
C GLY A 208 -15.04 24.31 -21.00
N GLY A 209 -15.51 23.81 -19.85
CA GLY A 209 -16.94 23.67 -19.54
C GLY A 209 -17.58 22.37 -20.05
N LEU A 210 -16.83 21.49 -20.72
CA LEU A 210 -17.37 20.28 -21.36
C LEU A 210 -16.63 19.00 -20.95
N GLU A 211 -17.33 17.87 -21.07
CA GLU A 211 -16.75 16.53 -21.03
C GLU A 211 -16.29 16.12 -22.44
N HIS A 212 -15.03 15.71 -22.55
CA HIS A 212 -14.42 15.30 -23.82
C HIS A 212 -14.05 13.83 -23.82
N THR A 213 -14.47 13.13 -24.87
CA THR A 213 -14.18 11.71 -25.09
C THR A 213 -12.82 11.54 -25.77
N LYS A 214 -11.95 10.72 -25.17
CA LYS A 214 -10.61 10.44 -25.67
C LYS A 214 -10.41 8.95 -25.88
N THR A 215 -10.04 8.57 -27.11
CA THR A 215 -9.71 7.19 -27.49
C THR A 215 -8.24 6.86 -27.29
N GLU A 216 -7.39 7.89 -27.23
CA GLU A 216 -5.96 7.78 -26.89
C GLU A 216 -5.76 8.33 -25.49
N TYR A 217 -5.39 7.44 -24.57
CA TYR A 217 -5.25 7.76 -23.15
C TYR A 217 -4.31 6.78 -22.47
N GLN A 218 -3.84 7.21 -21.31
CA GLN A 218 -3.07 6.39 -20.38
C GLN A 218 -3.92 6.06 -19.16
N VAL A 219 -3.69 4.90 -18.56
CA VAL A 219 -4.24 4.53 -17.26
C VAL A 219 -3.13 4.44 -16.22
N LEU A 220 -3.49 4.79 -14.99
CA LEU A 220 -2.62 4.62 -13.84
C LEU A 220 -2.54 3.13 -13.49
N CYS A 221 -1.32 2.62 -13.33
CA CYS A 221 -1.04 1.23 -13.00
C CYS A 221 -0.10 1.12 -11.80
N ASN A 222 -0.17 -0.02 -11.12
CA ASN A 222 0.80 -0.46 -10.12
C ASN A 222 0.93 0.51 -8.93
N CYS A 223 -0.18 1.14 -8.53
CA CYS A 223 -0.27 1.94 -7.31
C CYS A 223 -1.44 1.51 -6.44
N SER A 224 -1.29 1.67 -5.12
CA SER A 224 -2.39 1.50 -4.16
C SER A 224 -2.95 2.88 -3.83
N PRO A 225 -4.10 3.28 -4.38
CA PRO A 225 -4.58 4.65 -4.26
C PRO A 225 -5.04 4.93 -2.82
N MET A 226 -4.46 5.95 -2.19
CA MET A 226 -4.96 6.54 -0.95
C MET A 226 -5.70 7.84 -1.25
N TRP A 227 -6.82 8.06 -0.59
CA TRP A 227 -7.71 9.21 -0.85
C TRP A 227 -7.82 10.06 0.41
N MET A 228 -7.54 11.36 0.26
CA MET A 228 -7.57 12.32 1.37
C MET A 228 -8.65 13.37 1.11
N PRO A 229 -9.61 13.58 2.03
CA PRO A 229 -10.58 14.65 1.90
C PRO A 229 -9.89 16.00 2.04
N VAL A 230 -10.13 16.89 1.08
CA VAL A 230 -9.56 18.24 1.02
C VAL A 230 -10.61 19.22 0.50
N SER A 231 -10.33 20.51 0.64
CA SER A 231 -11.17 21.58 0.12
C SER A 231 -10.36 22.68 -0.55
N GLY A 232 -10.93 23.31 -1.57
CA GLY A 232 -10.34 24.44 -2.26
C GLY A 232 -9.02 24.09 -2.93
N ASN A 233 -7.96 24.83 -2.56
CA ASN A 233 -6.60 24.66 -3.04
C ASN A 233 -5.67 23.99 -2.02
N ASN A 234 -6.23 23.31 -1.00
CA ASN A 234 -5.45 22.62 0.02
C ASN A 234 -4.85 21.31 -0.53
N ILE A 235 -3.85 21.40 -1.39
CA ILE A 235 -3.18 20.26 -2.00
C ILE A 235 -2.11 19.72 -1.04
N PRO A 236 -2.22 18.45 -0.57
CA PRO A 236 -1.24 17.88 0.33
C PRO A 236 0.10 17.66 -0.39
N PRO A 237 1.25 17.76 0.31
CA PRO A 237 2.57 17.61 -0.32
C PRO A 237 2.82 16.25 -0.99
N ASN A 238 2.08 15.22 -0.59
CA ASN A 238 2.15 13.88 -1.15
C ASN A 238 1.03 13.58 -2.17
N ALA A 239 0.31 14.59 -2.65
CA ALA A 239 -0.61 14.45 -3.78
C ALA A 239 0.16 13.99 -5.03
N LEU A 240 -0.38 13.00 -5.72
CA LEU A 240 0.26 12.43 -6.91
C LEU A 240 -0.03 13.29 -8.15
N PRO A 241 0.99 13.94 -8.77
CA PRO A 241 0.78 14.67 -10.01
C PRO A 241 0.37 13.71 -11.12
N ALA A 242 -0.71 14.03 -11.82
CA ALA A 242 -1.31 13.17 -12.82
C ALA A 242 -1.42 13.82 -14.20
N GLY A 243 -1.21 15.13 -14.28
CA GLY A 243 -1.29 15.89 -15.51
C GLY A 243 -0.70 17.28 -15.35
N GLN A 244 -0.87 18.10 -16.37
CA GLN A 244 -0.46 19.49 -16.36
C GLN A 244 -1.32 20.33 -17.32
N THR A 245 -1.49 21.61 -17.02
CA THR A 245 -2.14 22.59 -17.91
C THR A 245 -1.24 22.91 -19.11
N GLU A 246 -1.76 23.72 -20.04
CA GLU A 246 -1.02 24.21 -21.20
C GLU A 246 0.21 25.04 -20.81
N ASP A 247 0.15 25.72 -19.65
CA ASP A 247 1.23 26.52 -19.07
C ASP A 247 2.15 25.72 -18.13
N GLY A 248 1.87 24.42 -17.94
CA GLY A 248 2.68 23.53 -17.11
C GLY A 248 2.32 23.52 -15.62
N GLU A 249 1.18 24.09 -15.21
CA GLU A 249 0.69 23.94 -13.83
C GLU A 249 0.34 22.46 -13.58
N PRO A 250 0.84 21.84 -12.49
CA PRO A 250 0.53 20.44 -12.19
C PRO A 250 -0.95 20.26 -11.85
N LEU A 251 -1.54 19.21 -12.43
CA LEU A 251 -2.90 18.76 -12.15
C LEU A 251 -2.87 17.43 -11.40
N PHE A 252 -3.86 17.23 -10.54
CA PHE A 252 -3.97 16.04 -9.69
C PHE A 252 -5.27 15.29 -9.96
N VAL A 253 -5.38 14.07 -9.43
CA VAL A 253 -6.63 13.30 -9.49
C VAL A 253 -7.44 13.58 -8.23
N GLY A 254 -8.71 13.93 -8.42
CA GLY A 254 -9.68 13.98 -7.32
C GLY A 254 -10.91 13.16 -7.66
N ARG A 255 -11.66 12.77 -6.62
CA ARG A 255 -12.93 12.05 -6.75
C ARG A 255 -14.00 12.63 -5.83
N ILE A 256 -15.25 12.37 -6.18
CA ILE A 256 -16.43 12.78 -5.43
C ILE A 256 -17.61 11.86 -5.71
N ASN A 257 -18.49 11.72 -4.72
CA ASN A 257 -19.82 11.15 -4.93
C ASN A 257 -20.72 12.18 -5.65
N HIS A 258 -21.15 11.87 -6.87
CA HIS A 258 -22.09 12.68 -7.64
C HIS A 258 -23.18 11.80 -8.26
N GLN A 259 -24.45 12.12 -7.99
CA GLN A 259 -25.62 11.38 -8.52
C GLN A 259 -25.53 9.86 -8.31
N ASN A 260 -25.14 9.42 -7.11
CA ASN A 260 -24.92 8.01 -6.72
C ASN A 260 -23.76 7.28 -7.42
N THR A 261 -22.89 8.02 -8.12
CA THR A 261 -21.66 7.50 -8.70
C THR A 261 -20.47 8.04 -7.92
N LEU A 262 -19.46 7.20 -7.69
CA LEU A 262 -18.16 7.67 -7.20
C LEU A 262 -17.33 7.98 -8.44
N THR A 263 -17.22 9.25 -8.82
CA THR A 263 -16.58 9.65 -10.07
C THR A 263 -15.36 10.52 -9.82
N LEU A 264 -14.48 10.62 -10.82
CA LEU A 264 -13.19 11.28 -10.70
C LEU A 264 -12.88 12.20 -11.87
N GLY A 265 -11.93 13.11 -11.65
CA GLY A 265 -11.53 14.11 -12.63
C GLY A 265 -10.27 14.87 -12.23
N LYS A 266 -10.11 16.07 -12.78
CA LYS A 266 -8.90 16.89 -12.59
C LYS A 266 -9.08 17.82 -11.39
N VAL A 267 -8.11 17.84 -10.49
CA VAL A 267 -7.98 18.88 -9.47
C VAL A 267 -7.07 19.96 -10.03
N HIS A 268 -7.55 21.19 -10.03
CA HIS A 268 -6.83 22.35 -10.54
C HIS A 268 -6.50 23.31 -9.38
N PRO A 269 -5.25 23.29 -8.88
CA PRO A 269 -4.86 24.05 -7.69
C PRO A 269 -5.16 25.56 -7.78
N SER A 270 -4.81 26.22 -8.89
CA SER A 270 -5.06 27.66 -9.08
C SER A 270 -6.55 28.01 -9.15
N HIS A 271 -7.41 27.09 -9.59
CA HIS A 271 -8.87 27.29 -9.59
C HIS A 271 -9.51 26.89 -8.26
N GLY A 272 -8.79 26.14 -7.42
CA GLY A 272 -9.25 25.70 -6.10
C GLY A 272 -10.43 24.74 -6.16
N CYS A 273 -10.52 23.87 -7.17
CA CYS A 273 -11.61 22.90 -7.28
C CYS A 273 -11.21 21.62 -8.03
N LEU A 274 -12.01 20.57 -7.82
CA LEU A 274 -12.10 19.38 -8.66
C LEU A 274 -13.10 19.65 -9.78
N TYR A 275 -12.71 19.34 -11.01
CA TYR A 275 -13.60 19.27 -12.16
C TYR A 275 -13.83 17.83 -12.56
N ILE A 276 -15.08 17.36 -12.52
CA ILE A 276 -15.46 16.05 -13.05
C ILE A 276 -16.06 16.21 -14.46
N PRO A 277 -15.71 15.33 -15.40
CA PRO A 277 -16.48 15.16 -16.62
C PRO A 277 -17.73 14.34 -16.28
N PHE A 278 -18.93 14.86 -16.51
CA PHE A 278 -20.17 14.12 -16.24
C PHE A 278 -21.34 14.63 -17.10
N GLY A 279 -22.02 13.73 -17.81
CA GLY A 279 -23.23 14.05 -18.57
C GLY A 279 -23.00 15.02 -19.73
N GLY A 280 -21.79 15.06 -20.31
CA GLY A 280 -21.41 16.02 -21.35
C GLY A 280 -20.83 17.35 -20.82
N GLU A 281 -20.85 17.59 -19.51
CA GLU A 281 -20.41 18.85 -18.90
C GLU A 281 -19.15 18.66 -18.03
N GLU A 282 -18.43 19.77 -17.82
CA GLU A 282 -17.41 19.90 -16.78
C GLU A 282 -18.04 20.52 -15.52
N ILE A 283 -18.09 19.76 -14.44
CA ILE A 283 -18.79 20.16 -13.21
C ILE A 283 -17.76 20.41 -12.08
N PRO A 284 -17.72 21.62 -11.48
CA PRO A 284 -16.78 21.97 -10.41
C PRO A 284 -17.28 21.56 -9.02
N PHE A 285 -16.35 21.15 -8.15
CA PHE A 285 -16.56 20.85 -6.73
C PHE A 285 -15.43 21.43 -5.88
N ASN A 286 -15.79 22.12 -4.80
CA ASN A 286 -14.81 22.73 -3.88
C ASN A 286 -14.35 21.76 -2.78
N ASP A 287 -15.16 20.79 -2.41
CA ASP A 287 -14.84 19.74 -1.44
C ASP A 287 -14.74 18.42 -2.19
N TYR A 288 -13.66 17.68 -2.01
CA TYR A 288 -13.39 16.44 -2.76
C TYR A 288 -12.35 15.58 -2.04
N GLU A 289 -12.16 14.34 -2.49
CA GLU A 289 -11.01 13.53 -2.08
C GLU A 289 -9.91 13.62 -3.14
N ILE A 290 -8.66 13.81 -2.75
CA ILE A 290 -7.50 13.84 -3.64
C ILE A 290 -6.67 12.57 -3.50
N LEU A 291 -6.13 12.08 -4.62
CA LEU A 291 -5.23 10.93 -4.66
C LEU A 291 -3.85 11.30 -4.11
N ILE A 292 -3.39 10.55 -3.12
CA ILE A 292 -2.08 10.69 -2.49
C ILE A 292 -1.30 9.37 -2.57
N ASN A 293 0.03 9.48 -2.45
CA ASN A 293 0.97 8.36 -2.34
C ASN A 293 1.72 8.40 -1.00
#